data_AF-K7P3P7-F1
#
_entry.id   AF-K7P3P7-F1
#
_cell.length_a   1.000
_cell.length_b   1.000
_cell.length_c   1.000
_cell.angle_alpha   90.00
_cell.angle_beta   90.00
_cell.angle_gamma   90.00
#
_symmetry.space_group_name_H-M   'P 1'
#
loop_
_entity.id
_entity.type
_entity.pdbx_description
1 polymer ?
#
loop_
_entity_poly.entity_id
_entity_poly.type
_entity_poly.pdbx_seq_one_letter_code
_entity_poly.pdbx_strand_id
1 'polypeptide(L)'
;ESLEDLAINNCRAIGESDLAKLGCGWRKLKRLQFEVDANYRYMKVYGRLAVERWQKQWVACEALEDLSLVNCLISPGRGLACVLGKCQALKNLHLDMCVGVRDNDLISIAQKCSKLKSLSLRVPSDFSVPILMSNPL
;
A
#
# COMPACT_ATOMS: atom_id res chain seq x y z
N GLU A 1 0.63 9.04 23.61
CA GLU A 1 0.43 8.86 22.16
C GLU A 1 1.69 9.29 21.38
N SER A 2 2.58 8.33 21.11
CA SER A 2 3.93 8.55 20.58
C SER A 2 4.34 7.51 19.52
N LEU A 3 3.38 6.85 18.87
CA LEU A 3 3.70 5.79 17.92
C LEU A 3 4.28 6.39 16.64
N GLU A 4 5.60 6.31 16.50
CA GLU A 4 6.33 6.72 15.30
C GLU A 4 6.68 5.53 14.40
N ASP A 5 6.76 4.34 14.97
CA ASP A 5 7.19 3.12 14.30
C ASP A 5 6.14 2.03 14.48
N LEU A 6 5.58 1.55 13.37
CA LEU A 6 4.58 0.50 13.35
C LEU A 6 5.02 -0.60 12.39
N ALA A 7 5.09 -1.84 12.90
CA ALA A 7 5.30 -3.04 12.11
C ALA A 7 4.15 -4.01 12.38
N ILE A 8 3.49 -4.46 11.31
CA ILE A 8 2.43 -5.46 11.35
C ILE A 8 2.77 -6.50 10.28
N ASN A 9 3.24 -7.67 10.72
CA ASN A 9 3.74 -8.70 9.81
C ASN A 9 2.99 -10.00 10.02
N ASN A 10 2.41 -10.55 8.94
CA ASN A 10 1.72 -11.84 8.91
C ASN A 10 0.54 -11.94 9.90
N CYS A 11 -0.06 -10.81 10.28
CA CYS A 11 -1.24 -10.77 11.14
C CYS A 11 -2.50 -11.14 10.35
N ARG A 12 -2.97 -12.38 10.47
CA ARG A 12 -4.12 -12.91 9.70
C ARG A 12 -5.45 -12.16 9.91
N ALA A 13 -5.61 -11.49 11.06
CA ALA A 13 -6.81 -10.72 11.38
C ALA A 13 -6.75 -9.25 10.91
N ILE A 14 -5.60 -8.80 10.39
CA ILE A 14 -5.37 -7.40 10.00
C ILE A 14 -5.05 -7.37 8.50
N GLY A 15 -5.88 -6.67 7.73
CA GLY A 15 -5.67 -6.42 6.30
C GLY A 15 -5.28 -4.98 6.00
N GLU A 16 -5.03 -4.71 4.71
CA GLU A 16 -4.75 -3.38 4.19
C GLU A 16 -5.84 -2.39 4.59
N SER A 17 -7.11 -2.83 4.57
CA SER A 17 -8.25 -1.99 4.94
C SER A 17 -8.21 -1.52 6.40
N ASP A 18 -7.60 -2.29 7.29
CA ASP A 18 -7.49 -1.94 8.71
C ASP A 18 -6.50 -0.80 8.97
N LEU A 19 -5.55 -0.55 8.05
CA LEU A 19 -4.62 0.57 8.19
C LEU A 19 -5.32 1.95 8.12
N ALA A 20 -6.55 2.05 7.59
CA ALA A 20 -7.33 3.28 7.68
C ALA A 20 -7.75 3.59 9.12
N LYS A 21 -7.87 2.56 9.97
CA LYS A 21 -8.24 2.73 11.39
C LYS A 21 -7.15 3.43 12.20
N LEU A 22 -5.93 3.58 11.66
CA LEU A 22 -4.88 4.39 12.27
C LEU A 22 -5.28 5.88 12.36
N GLY A 23 -6.19 6.37 11.50
CA GLY A 23 -6.76 7.71 11.61
C GLY A 23 -5.71 8.83 11.69
N CYS A 24 -5.76 9.65 12.74
CA CYS A 24 -4.80 10.72 12.97
C CYS A 24 -3.38 10.24 13.30
N GLY A 25 -3.20 8.96 13.63
CA GLY A 25 -1.89 8.35 13.93
C GLY A 25 -0.90 8.44 12.77
N TRP A 26 -1.41 8.44 11.53
CA TRP A 26 -0.59 8.64 10.32
C TRP A 26 0.26 9.91 10.34
N ARG A 27 -0.16 10.96 11.06
CA ARG A 27 0.54 12.25 11.11
C ARG A 27 1.90 12.18 11.84
N LYS A 28 2.05 11.24 12.77
CA LYS A 28 3.26 11.08 13.58
C LYS A 28 4.11 9.89 13.14
N LEU A 29 3.55 9.00 12.33
CA LEU A 29 4.22 7.78 11.91
C LEU A 29 5.39 8.12 10.98
N LYS A 30 6.59 7.71 11.38
CA LYS A 30 7.84 7.84 10.63
C LYS A 30 8.15 6.57 9.86
N ARG A 31 7.87 5.39 10.44
CA ARG A 31 8.12 4.10 9.78
C ARG A 31 6.88 3.21 9.82
N LEU A 32 6.51 2.69 8.66
CA LEU A 32 5.48 1.68 8.50
C LEU A 32 6.04 0.44 7.79
N GLN A 33 5.92 -0.71 8.44
CA GLN A 33 6.13 -2.02 7.82
C GLN A 33 4.80 -2.78 7.88
N PHE A 34 4.32 -3.20 6.71
CA PHE A 34 3.09 -3.97 6.60
C PHE A 34 3.30 -5.16 5.68
N GLU A 35 3.19 -6.36 6.24
CA GLU A 35 3.31 -7.62 5.50
C GLU A 35 2.05 -8.46 5.69
N VAL A 36 1.44 -8.82 4.58
CA VAL A 36 0.28 -9.72 4.55
C VAL A 36 0.77 -11.16 4.38
N ASP A 37 0.21 -12.09 5.16
CA ASP A 37 0.45 -13.53 5.01
C ASP A 37 0.12 -13.95 3.57
N ALA A 38 1.12 -14.47 2.86
CA ALA A 38 1.02 -14.81 1.45
C ALA A 38 -0.11 -15.82 1.15
N ASN A 39 -0.33 -16.78 2.06
CA ASN A 39 -1.40 -17.77 1.92
C ASN A 39 -2.76 -17.10 2.07
N TYR A 40 -2.86 -16.14 2.99
CA TYR A 40 -4.09 -15.40 3.24
C TYR A 40 -4.40 -14.37 2.13
N ARG A 41 -3.38 -13.78 1.51
CA ARG A 41 -3.51 -12.89 0.35
C ARG A 41 -4.18 -13.62 -0.83
N TYR A 42 -3.73 -14.83 -1.16
CA TYR A 42 -4.35 -15.62 -2.22
C TYR A 42 -5.82 -15.92 -1.89
N MET A 43 -6.13 -16.32 -0.66
CA MET A 43 -7.52 -16.54 -0.24
C MET A 43 -8.42 -15.30 -0.40
N LYS A 44 -7.92 -14.09 -0.12
CA LYS A 44 -8.66 -12.83 -0.34
C LYS A 44 -8.81 -12.44 -1.81
N VAL A 45 -7.88 -12.83 -2.69
CA VAL A 45 -7.97 -12.58 -4.14
C VAL A 45 -8.99 -13.51 -4.80
N TYR A 46 -9.06 -14.77 -4.37
CA TYR A 46 -10.05 -15.72 -4.87
C TYR A 46 -11.45 -15.50 -4.27
N GLY A 47 -11.52 -14.99 -3.03
CA GLY A 47 -12.75 -14.52 -2.41
C GLY A 47 -13.05 -13.06 -2.78
N ARG A 48 -13.63 -12.82 -3.96
CA ARG A 48 -14.21 -11.51 -4.34
C ARG A 48 -14.95 -10.89 -3.14
N LEU A 49 -14.79 -9.57 -2.92
CA LEU A 49 -15.55 -8.65 -2.02
C LEU A 49 -14.86 -8.14 -0.73
N ALA A 50 -13.63 -7.60 -0.78
CA ALA A 50 -13.11 -6.80 0.36
C ALA A 50 -12.47 -5.45 -0.01
N VAL A 51 -12.55 -5.01 -1.26
CA VAL A 51 -11.79 -3.83 -1.74
C VAL A 51 -12.58 -2.51 -1.70
N GLU A 52 -13.86 -2.50 -1.35
CA GLU A 52 -14.71 -1.31 -1.53
C GLU A 52 -14.89 -0.40 -0.29
N ARG A 53 -14.14 -0.60 0.80
CA ARG A 53 -14.32 0.23 2.01
C ARG A 53 -13.24 1.27 2.29
N TRP A 54 -12.12 1.30 1.56
CA TRP A 54 -11.30 2.52 1.53
C TRP A 54 -11.92 3.49 0.55
N GLN A 55 -12.88 4.28 1.05
CA GLN A 55 -13.28 5.50 0.40
C GLN A 55 -12.03 6.38 0.17
N LYS A 56 -12.14 7.32 -0.75
CA LYS A 56 -11.07 8.25 -1.16
C LYS A 56 -10.69 9.16 0.02
N GLN A 57 -9.96 8.62 1.00
CA GLN A 57 -9.66 9.28 2.26
C GLN A 57 -8.34 10.04 2.13
N TRP A 58 -8.29 11.21 2.76
CA TRP A 58 -7.04 11.94 2.92
C TRP A 58 -6.22 11.30 4.04
N VAL A 59 -5.10 10.67 3.69
CA VAL A 59 -4.11 10.19 4.66
C VAL A 59 -3.05 11.28 4.80
N ALA A 60 -3.01 11.94 5.96
CA ALA A 60 -1.97 12.89 6.30
C ALA A 60 -0.75 12.13 6.83
N CYS A 61 0.23 11.86 5.95
CA CYS A 61 1.45 11.10 6.25
C CYS A 61 2.72 11.95 6.09
N GLU A 62 2.68 13.20 6.55
CA GLU A 62 3.75 14.18 6.34
C GLU A 62 5.07 13.81 7.02
N ALA A 63 5.02 12.99 8.08
CA ALA A 63 6.19 12.54 8.82
C ALA A 63 6.76 11.20 8.33
N LEU A 64 6.09 10.51 7.40
CA LEU A 64 6.49 9.15 7.01
C LEU A 64 7.77 9.18 6.17
N GLU A 65 8.81 8.53 6.69
CA GLU A 65 10.15 8.47 6.09
C GLU A 65 10.44 7.09 5.49
N ASP A 66 9.94 6.02 6.10
CA ASP A 66 10.17 4.64 5.67
C ASP A 66 8.85 3.90 5.49
N LEU A 67 8.63 3.36 4.28
CA LEU A 67 7.47 2.55 3.95
C LEU A 67 7.90 1.22 3.35
N SER A 68 7.52 0.14 4.00
CA SER A 68 7.70 -1.23 3.52
C SER A 68 6.34 -1.91 3.41
N LEU A 69 5.96 -2.29 2.20
CA LEU A 69 4.76 -3.06 1.91
C LEU A 69 5.16 -4.38 1.27
N VAL A 70 4.75 -5.49 1.88
CA VAL A 70 5.06 -6.83 1.41
C VAL A 70 3.74 -7.58 1.23
N ASN A 71 3.55 -8.21 0.07
CA ASN A 71 2.37 -9.04 -0.22
C ASN A 71 1.03 -8.28 -0.22
N CYS A 72 1.03 -6.96 -0.35
CA CYS A 72 -0.17 -6.12 -0.24
C CYS A 72 -0.95 -5.98 -1.55
N LEU A 73 -2.28 -5.81 -1.44
CA LEU A 73 -3.14 -5.36 -2.54
C LEU A 73 -3.22 -3.83 -2.57
N ILE A 74 -2.81 -3.24 -3.68
CA ILE A 74 -2.81 -1.80 -3.91
C ILE A 74 -3.87 -1.47 -4.95
N SER A 75 -4.90 -0.74 -4.51
CA SER A 75 -6.03 -0.38 -5.36
C SER A 75 -5.84 1.01 -5.95
N PRO A 76 -5.98 1.17 -7.28
CA PRO A 76 -5.97 2.46 -7.95
C PRO A 76 -6.80 3.55 -7.28
N GLY A 77 -6.15 4.67 -6.91
CA GLY A 77 -6.84 5.88 -6.42
C GLY A 77 -7.57 5.74 -5.08
N ARG A 78 -7.36 4.62 -4.39
CA ARG A 78 -7.91 4.27 -3.07
C ARG A 78 -6.81 3.55 -2.30
N GLY A 79 -7.11 3.02 -1.11
CA GLY A 79 -6.16 2.09 -0.53
C GLY A 79 -4.79 2.72 -0.23
N LEU A 80 -3.80 1.84 -0.10
CA LEU A 80 -2.40 2.17 0.07
C LEU A 80 -1.83 3.06 -1.05
N ALA A 81 -2.47 3.13 -2.23
CA ALA A 81 -2.08 4.06 -3.29
C ALA A 81 -2.19 5.53 -2.84
N CYS A 82 -3.06 5.85 -1.89
CA CYS A 82 -3.15 7.20 -1.31
C CYS A 82 -1.90 7.58 -0.50
N VAL A 83 -1.15 6.59 0.00
CA VAL A 83 0.11 6.79 0.74
C VAL A 83 1.28 6.96 -0.24
N LEU A 84 1.29 6.19 -1.34
CA LEU A 84 2.31 6.15 -2.41
C LEU A 84 2.39 7.42 -3.27
N GLY A 85 2.39 8.62 -2.70
CA GLY A 85 2.45 9.87 -3.46
C GLY A 85 2.01 11.11 -2.69
N LYS A 86 1.67 10.96 -1.41
CA LYS A 86 1.33 12.09 -0.53
C LYS A 86 2.35 12.31 0.58
N CYS A 87 3.22 11.34 0.87
CA CYS A 87 4.19 11.44 1.94
C CYS A 87 5.46 12.14 1.45
N GLN A 88 5.52 13.47 1.57
CA GLN A 88 6.64 14.28 1.08
C GLN A 88 7.96 14.04 1.84
N ALA A 89 7.89 13.49 3.05
CA ALA A 89 9.07 13.13 3.84
C ALA A 89 9.68 11.77 3.49
N LEU A 90 9.06 11.00 2.57
CA LEU A 90 9.46 9.63 2.29
C LEU A 90 10.89 9.56 1.74
N LYS A 91 11.73 8.75 2.39
CA LYS A 91 13.15 8.52 2.07
C LYS A 91 13.35 7.12 1.51
N ASN A 92 12.68 6.12 2.06
CA ASN A 92 12.85 4.74 1.65
C ASN A 92 11.49 4.10 1.35
N LEU A 93 11.36 3.54 0.15
CA LEU A 93 10.19 2.80 -0.28
C LEU A 93 10.60 1.39 -0.69
N HIS A 94 10.01 0.40 -0.04
CA HIS A 94 10.14 -1.00 -0.39
C HIS A 94 8.77 -1.60 -0.69
N LEU A 95 8.60 -2.10 -1.91
CA LEU A 95 7.42 -2.79 -2.39
C LEU A 95 7.82 -4.19 -2.85
N ASP A 96 7.42 -5.22 -2.10
CA ASP A 96 7.75 -6.60 -2.41
C ASP A 96 6.48 -7.41 -2.64
N MET A 97 6.38 -8.04 -3.80
CA MET A 97 5.26 -8.89 -4.19
C MET A 97 3.88 -8.20 -4.03
N CYS A 98 3.85 -6.87 -4.13
CA CYS A 98 2.63 -6.08 -4.10
C CYS A 98 1.91 -6.15 -5.44
N VAL A 99 0.58 -6.18 -5.39
CA VAL A 99 -0.29 -6.30 -6.57
C VAL A 99 -1.03 -4.99 -6.81
N GLY A 100 -1.13 -4.55 -8.06
CA GLY A 100 -1.95 -3.39 -8.43
C GLY A 100 -1.26 -2.03 -8.30
N VAL A 101 0.05 -2.01 -8.00
CA VAL A 101 0.90 -0.83 -8.22
C VAL A 101 0.90 -0.50 -9.71
N ARG A 102 0.61 0.75 -10.08
CA ARG A 102 0.63 1.21 -11.48
C ARG A 102 1.73 2.22 -11.72
N ASP A 103 2.06 2.42 -12.99
CA ASP A 103 3.03 3.42 -13.44
C ASP A 103 2.71 4.82 -12.91
N ASN A 104 1.44 5.21 -12.92
CA ASN A 104 1.01 6.52 -12.39
C ASN A 104 1.29 6.69 -10.89
N ASP A 105 1.26 5.61 -10.11
CA ASP A 105 1.59 5.65 -8.69
C ASP A 105 3.11 5.87 -8.54
N LEU A 106 3.93 5.16 -9.32
CA LEU A 106 5.39 5.33 -9.36
C LEU A 106 5.82 6.73 -9.85
N ILE A 107 5.19 7.25 -10.91
CA ILE A 107 5.42 8.61 -11.41
C ILE A 107 5.07 9.63 -10.33
N SER A 108 3.94 9.44 -9.63
CA SER A 108 3.55 10.33 -8.53
C SER A 108 4.56 10.31 -7.38
N ILE A 109 5.10 9.14 -7.03
CA ILE A 109 6.18 9.02 -6.03
C ILE A 109 7.39 9.81 -6.49
N ALA A 110 7.86 9.58 -7.72
CA ALA A 110 9.05 10.22 -8.26
C ALA A 110 8.92 11.76 -8.31
N GLN A 111 7.72 12.27 -8.62
CA GLN A 111 7.47 13.71 -8.70
C GLN A 111 7.25 14.39 -7.34
N LYS A 112 6.64 13.70 -6.38
CA LYS A 112 6.16 14.33 -5.12
C LYS A 112 7.03 14.01 -3.90
N CYS A 113 7.73 12.88 -3.90
CA CYS A 113 8.59 12.45 -2.79
C CYS A 113 10.02 12.93 -3.04
N SER A 114 10.27 14.23 -2.95
CA SER A 114 11.57 14.85 -3.28
C SER A 114 12.73 14.42 -2.37
N LYS A 115 12.43 13.77 -1.24
CA LYS A 115 13.43 13.25 -0.29
C LYS A 115 13.76 11.77 -0.50
N LEU A 116 13.19 11.12 -1.52
CA LEU A 116 13.38 9.69 -1.77
C LEU A 116 14.85 9.39 -2.08
N LYS A 117 15.44 8.46 -1.34
CA LYS A 117 16.82 8.00 -1.45
C LYS A 117 16.93 6.55 -1.90
N SER A 118 15.93 5.74 -1.57
CA SER A 118 15.89 4.32 -1.92
C SER A 118 14.50 3.93 -2.41
N LEU A 119 14.47 3.23 -3.54
CA LEU A 119 13.28 2.60 -4.10
C LEU A 119 13.62 1.15 -4.46
N SER A 120 12.92 0.21 -3.85
CA SER A 120 13.02 -1.21 -4.13
C SER A 120 11.64 -1.71 -4.56
N LEU A 121 11.59 -2.35 -5.73
CA LEU A 121 10.37 -2.89 -6.32
C LEU A 121 10.65 -4.33 -6.78
N ARG A 122 9.90 -5.28 -6.24
CA ARG A 122 9.81 -6.65 -6.76
C ARG A 122 8.34 -6.95 -7.04
N VAL A 123 8.03 -7.20 -8.31
CA VAL A 123 6.67 -7.56 -8.74
C VAL A 123 6.52 -9.07 -8.85
N PRO A 124 5.31 -9.63 -8.63
CA PRO A 124 5.07 -11.05 -8.83
C PRO A 124 5.29 -11.42 -10.31
N SER A 125 6.02 -12.52 -10.55
CA SER A 125 6.43 -12.97 -11.89
C SER A 125 5.28 -13.41 -12.80
N ASP A 126 4.12 -13.73 -12.21
CA ASP A 126 2.97 -14.27 -12.91
C ASP A 126 1.75 -13.36 -12.74
N PHE A 127 1.73 -12.27 -13.51
CA PHE A 127 0.53 -11.44 -13.71
C PHE A 127 -0.05 -11.66 -15.09
N SER A 128 -0.24 -12.93 -15.44
CA SER A 128 -1.19 -13.36 -16.46
C SER A 128 -2.60 -13.54 -15.86
N VAL A 129 -3.04 -12.65 -14.96
CA VAL A 129 -4.48 -12.59 -14.67
C VAL A 129 -5.09 -11.90 -15.88
N PRO A 130 -5.96 -12.55 -16.67
CA PRO A 130 -6.59 -11.90 -17.80
C PRO A 130 -7.23 -10.62 -17.30
N ILE A 131 -7.11 -9.57 -18.09
CA ILE A 131 -8.06 -8.47 -18.06
C ILE A 131 -9.44 -9.11 -18.29
N LEU A 132 -10.09 -9.59 -17.22
CA LEU A 132 -11.54 -9.75 -17.17
C LEU A 132 -12.15 -8.35 -16.97
N MET A 133 -11.75 -7.45 -17.86
CA MET A 133 -12.61 -6.41 -18.40
C MET A 133 -12.80 -6.71 -19.89
N SER A 134 -13.15 -7.95 -20.21
CA SER A 134 -14.20 -8.14 -21.19
C SER A 134 -15.49 -7.61 -20.55
N ASN A 135 -15.83 -6.36 -20.87
CA ASN A 135 -17.25 -6.00 -20.97
C ASN A 135 -17.69 -6.49 -22.37
N PRO A 136 -18.46 -7.57 -22.49
CA PRO A 136 -19.48 -7.61 -23.51
C PRO A 136 -20.71 -6.89 -22.96
N LEU A 137 -20.96 -5.70 -23.52
CA LEU A 137 -22.23 -5.01 -23.79
C LEU A 137 -21.98 -3.50 -23.81
#